data_AF-A0A529Q5G9-F1
#
_entry.id   AF-A0A529Q5G9-F1
#
_cell.length_a   1.000
_cell.length_b   1.000
_cell.length_c   1.000
_cell.angle_alpha   90.00
_cell.angle_beta   90.00
_cell.angle_gamma   90.00
#
_symmetry.space_group_name_H-M   'P 1'
#
loop_
_entity.id
_entity.type
_entity.pdbx_description
1 polymer ?
#
loop_
_entity_poly.entity_id
_entity_poly.type
_entity_poly.pdbx_seq_one_letter_code
_entity_poly.pdbx_strand_id
1 'polypeptide(L)'
;MLRPRWLPEKSFPSYAYLPSRQPHPVRDPAGHSYHSEAMPLAAEVSLESDIFLWGLDLFNHGYYWEAHEAWEGLWQVADRGAPLRTLFKGLILLSAAGVK
;
A
#
# COMPACT_ATOMS: atom_id res chain seq x y z
N MET A 1 15.07 16.89 3.31
CA MET A 1 14.71 16.59 1.91
C MET A 1 13.20 16.47 1.84
N LEU A 2 12.55 17.16 0.89
CA LEU A 2 11.12 16.96 0.63
C LEU A 2 10.94 15.53 0.12
N ARG A 3 9.92 14.84 0.63
CA ARG A 3 9.49 13.54 0.08
C ARG A 3 8.44 13.84 -0.99
N PRO A 4 8.77 13.72 -2.28
CA PRO A 4 7.81 14.04 -3.34
C PRO A 4 6.58 13.15 -3.22
N ARG A 5 5.45 13.66 -3.70
CA ARG A 5 4.20 12.91 -3.86
C ARG A 5 3.89 12.76 -5.34
N TRP A 6 3.63 11.53 -5.76
CA TRP A 6 3.29 11.17 -7.13
C TRP A 6 1.79 11.30 -7.38
N LEU A 7 0.95 11.14 -6.35
CA LEU A 7 -0.51 11.32 -6.41
C LEU A 7 -0.96 12.37 -5.37
N PRO A 8 -0.57 13.65 -5.53
CA PRO A 8 -0.81 14.70 -4.54
C PRO A 8 -2.30 14.96 -4.27
N GLU A 9 -3.18 14.65 -5.21
CA GLU A 9 -4.63 14.76 -5.10
C GLU A 9 -5.27 13.74 -4.15
N LYS A 10 -4.62 12.60 -3.92
CA LYS A 10 -5.08 11.62 -2.92
C LYS A 10 -4.70 12.06 -1.53
N SER A 11 -5.67 12.11 -0.61
CA SER A 11 -5.37 12.33 0.80
C SER A 11 -4.87 11.05 1.46
N PHE A 12 -3.89 11.17 2.36
CA PHE A 12 -3.46 10.04 3.17
C PHE A 12 -4.57 9.60 4.15
N PRO A 13 -4.57 8.31 4.54
CA PRO A 13 -5.40 7.87 5.66
C PRO A 13 -5.17 8.71 6.91
N SER A 14 -6.17 8.80 7.77
CA SER A 14 -6.11 9.63 8.98
C SER A 14 -4.99 9.25 9.95
N TYR A 15 -4.47 8.02 9.85
CA TYR A 15 -3.30 7.55 10.58
C TYR A 15 -2.59 6.43 9.80
N ALA A 16 -1.29 6.30 10.00
CA ALA A 16 -0.55 5.09 9.61
C ALA A 16 -0.82 3.99 10.64
N TYR A 17 -1.17 2.78 10.17
CA TYR A 17 -1.42 1.67 11.06
C TYR A 17 -0.13 1.19 11.73
N LEU A 18 -0.16 1.20 13.06
CA LEU A 18 0.83 0.62 13.94
C LEU A 18 0.12 -0.36 14.87
N PRO A 19 0.47 -1.65 14.87
CA PRO A 19 -0.12 -2.64 15.75
C PRO A 19 -0.12 -2.17 17.20
N SER A 20 -1.17 -2.49 17.96
CA SER A 20 -1.37 -2.10 19.37
C SER A 20 -1.48 -0.60 19.68
N ARG A 21 -1.31 0.30 18.69
CA ARG A 21 -1.45 1.75 18.88
C ARG A 21 -2.68 2.34 18.23
N GLN A 22 -3.09 1.79 17.09
CA GLN A 22 -4.23 2.28 16.32
C GLN A 22 -5.25 1.16 16.05
N PRO A 23 -6.53 1.51 15.84
CA PRO A 23 -7.52 0.56 15.35
C PRO A 23 -7.05 -0.09 14.06
N HIS A 24 -7.29 -1.40 13.91
CA HIS A 24 -6.92 -2.11 12.69
C HIS A 24 -7.71 -1.55 11.50
N PRO A 25 -7.07 -1.12 10.39
CA PRO A 25 -7.72 -0.36 9.33
C PRO A 25 -8.98 -0.99 8.76
N VAL A 26 -8.98 -2.31 8.54
CA VAL A 26 -10.11 -3.05 7.96
C VAL A 26 -10.89 -3.94 8.94
N ARG A 27 -10.34 -4.27 10.11
CA ARG A 27 -10.94 -5.24 11.06
C ARG A 27 -11.64 -4.59 12.24
N ASP A 28 -11.28 -3.34 12.55
CA ASP A 28 -11.83 -2.61 13.67
C ASP A 28 -12.88 -1.61 13.17
N PRO A 29 -14.06 -1.48 13.82
CA PRO A 29 -15.06 -0.49 13.45
C PRO A 29 -14.58 0.97 13.45
N ALA A 30 -13.53 1.29 14.21
CA ALA A 30 -12.88 2.61 14.19
C ALA A 30 -11.73 2.70 13.17
N GLY A 31 -11.54 1.65 12.35
CA GLY A 31 -10.53 1.55 11.32
C GLY A 31 -10.77 2.53 10.16
N HIS A 32 -9.71 3.16 9.66
CA HIS A 32 -9.83 4.15 8.57
C HIS A 32 -10.22 3.55 7.20
N SER A 33 -10.32 2.22 7.09
CA SER A 33 -10.78 1.49 5.90
C SER A 33 -11.91 0.50 6.24
N TYR A 34 -12.56 0.65 7.39
CA TYR A 34 -13.62 -0.26 7.82
C TYR A 34 -14.84 -0.13 6.89
N HIS A 35 -15.28 -1.26 6.32
CA HIS A 35 -16.30 -1.31 5.25
C HIS A 35 -15.99 -0.48 4.00
N SER A 36 -14.76 0.00 3.82
CA SER A 36 -14.35 0.53 2.53
C SER A 36 -14.40 -0.59 1.51
N GLU A 37 -14.81 -0.29 0.28
CA GLU A 37 -14.54 -1.19 -0.84
C GLU A 37 -13.03 -1.49 -0.84
N ALA A 38 -12.68 -2.77 -1.03
CA ALA A 38 -11.30 -3.19 -1.16
C ALA A 38 -10.63 -2.34 -2.24
N MET A 39 -9.34 -2.02 -2.06
CA MET A 39 -8.61 -1.31 -3.11
C MET A 39 -8.83 -2.04 -4.44
N PRO A 40 -9.25 -1.34 -5.51
CA PRO A 40 -9.56 -2.00 -6.77
C PRO A 40 -8.37 -2.84 -7.18
N LEU A 41 -8.62 -4.09 -7.56
CA LEU A 41 -7.58 -4.95 -8.11
C LEU A 41 -6.96 -4.21 -9.30
N ALA A 42 -5.63 -4.14 -9.35
CA ALA A 42 -4.96 -3.41 -10.41
C ALA A 42 -5.38 -3.96 -11.78
N ALA A 43 -5.99 -3.10 -12.60
CA ALA A 43 -6.39 -3.46 -13.96
C ALA A 43 -5.16 -3.77 -14.84
N GLU A 44 -4.00 -3.19 -14.50
CA GLU A 44 -2.74 -3.41 -15.18
C GLU A 44 -1.58 -3.47 -14.19
N VAL A 45 -0.64 -4.38 -14.46
CA VAL A 45 0.56 -4.60 -13.65
C VAL A 45 1.68 -3.70 -14.19
N SER A 46 1.76 -2.47 -13.69
CA SER A 46 2.68 -1.43 -14.19
C SER A 46 3.24 -0.57 -13.05
N LEU A 47 4.47 -0.04 -13.26
CA LEU A 47 5.14 0.90 -12.35
C LEU A 47 4.67 2.35 -12.53
N GLU A 48 3.81 2.58 -13.50
CA GLU A 48 3.16 3.85 -13.81
C GLU A 48 1.70 3.85 -13.32
N SER A 49 1.18 2.68 -12.90
CA SER A 49 -0.18 2.55 -12.38
C SER A 49 -0.40 3.38 -11.10
N ASP A 50 -1.60 3.94 -10.96
CA ASP A 50 -2.00 4.69 -9.77
C ASP A 50 -1.83 3.87 -8.48
N ILE A 51 -2.02 2.56 -8.52
CA ILE A 51 -1.86 1.69 -7.34
C ILE A 51 -0.39 1.58 -6.95
N PHE A 52 0.51 1.45 -7.92
CA PHE A 52 1.94 1.41 -7.63
C PHE A 52 2.41 2.74 -7.05
N LEU A 53 2.05 3.86 -7.70
CA LEU A 53 2.40 5.21 -7.27
C LEU A 53 1.79 5.54 -5.90
N TRP A 54 0.58 5.06 -5.62
CA TRP A 54 -0.05 5.20 -4.32
C TRP A 54 0.72 4.47 -3.22
N GLY A 55 1.12 3.22 -3.44
CA GLY A 55 1.98 2.50 -2.50
C GLY A 55 3.32 3.20 -2.27
N LEU A 56 3.90 3.83 -3.30
CA LEU A 56 5.14 4.60 -3.18
C LEU A 56 4.96 5.86 -2.32
N ASP A 57 3.88 6.61 -2.53
CA ASP A 57 3.49 7.74 -1.69
C ASP A 57 3.35 7.33 -0.23
N LEU A 58 2.59 6.26 0.04
CA LEU A 58 2.36 5.72 1.38
C LEU A 58 3.65 5.27 2.05
N PHE A 59 4.46 4.47 1.37
CA PHE A 59 5.72 3.94 1.88
C PHE A 59 6.68 5.07 2.25
N ASN A 60 6.86 6.03 1.34
CA ASN A 60 7.73 7.18 1.58
C ASN A 60 7.26 8.03 2.75
N HIS A 61 5.98 8.01 3.12
CA HIS A 61 5.44 8.79 4.23
C HIS A 61 5.20 7.98 5.51
N GLY A 62 5.64 6.71 5.55
CA GLY A 62 5.61 5.87 6.76
C GLY A 62 4.30 5.09 6.97
N TYR A 63 3.41 5.08 5.99
CA TYR A 63 2.19 4.27 5.96
C TYR A 63 2.51 2.87 5.45
N TYR A 64 3.35 2.15 6.19
CA TYR A 64 3.94 0.91 5.70
C TYR A 64 2.93 -0.23 5.54
N TRP A 65 1.94 -0.32 6.43
CA TRP A 65 0.89 -1.34 6.28
C TRP A 65 0.01 -1.04 5.07
N GLU A 66 -0.33 0.22 4.84
CA GLU A 66 -1.16 0.64 3.71
C GLU A 66 -0.41 0.45 2.39
N ALA A 67 0.91 0.72 2.36
CA ALA A 67 1.75 0.44 1.21
C ALA A 67 1.84 -1.06 0.90
N HIS A 68 1.93 -1.89 1.94
CA HIS A 68 1.87 -3.36 1.80
C HIS A 68 0.59 -3.78 1.08
N GLU A 69 -0.58 -3.34 1.57
CA GLU A 69 -1.88 -3.70 0.99
C GLU A 69 -2.00 -3.22 -0.47
N ALA A 70 -1.55 -1.99 -0.76
CA ALA A 70 -1.58 -1.44 -2.12
C ALA A 70 -0.77 -2.29 -3.11
N TRP A 71 0.43 -2.73 -2.71
CA TRP A 71 1.28 -3.56 -3.57
C TRP A 71 0.90 -5.04 -3.58
N GLU A 72 0.18 -5.55 -2.57
CA GLU A 72 -0.31 -6.92 -2.56
C GLU A 72 -1.27 -7.19 -3.73
N GLY A 73 -2.17 -6.25 -4.03
CA GLY A 73 -3.07 -6.36 -5.19
C GLY A 73 -2.31 -6.52 -6.51
N LEU A 74 -1.28 -5.70 -6.75
CA LEU A 74 -0.41 -5.81 -7.93
C LEU A 74 0.35 -7.13 -7.97
N TRP A 75 0.85 -7.60 -6.82
CA TRP A 75 1.55 -8.87 -6.73
C TRP A 75 0.64 -10.06 -7.03
N GLN A 76 -0.63 -10.02 -6.60
CA GLN A 76 -1.60 -11.10 -6.84
C GLN A 76 -1.86 -11.31 -8.34
N VAL A 77 -2.05 -10.23 -9.09
CA VAL A 77 -2.34 -10.28 -10.54
C VAL A 77 -1.10 -10.39 -11.44
N ALA A 78 0.10 -10.09 -10.94
CA ALA A 78 1.33 -10.22 -11.72
C ALA A 78 1.63 -11.68 -12.08
N ASP A 79 2.01 -11.94 -13.33
CA ASP A 79 2.33 -13.28 -13.82
C ASP A 79 3.42 -13.97 -12.99
N ARG A 80 3.28 -15.28 -12.82
CA ARG A 80 4.29 -16.09 -12.13
C ARG A 80 5.60 -16.07 -12.93
N GLY A 81 6.71 -15.75 -12.26
CA GLY A 81 8.03 -15.63 -12.88
C GLY A 81 8.32 -14.27 -13.53
N ALA A 82 7.34 -13.38 -13.63
CA ALA A 82 7.57 -12.03 -14.13
C ALA A 82 8.47 -11.23 -13.17
N PRO A 83 9.44 -10.44 -13.69
CA PRO A 83 10.31 -9.60 -12.86
C PRO A 83 9.53 -8.65 -11.93
N LEU A 84 8.41 -8.08 -12.40
CA LEU A 84 7.55 -7.20 -11.60
C LEU A 84 6.96 -7.93 -10.39
N ARG A 85 6.58 -9.20 -10.51
CA ARG A 85 6.11 -9.98 -9.36
C ARG A 85 7.17 -10.11 -8.28
N THR A 86 8.44 -10.31 -8.67
CA THR A 86 9.56 -10.36 -7.72
C THR A 86 9.80 -9.00 -7.07
N LEU A 87 9.74 -7.92 -7.85
CA LEU A 87 9.86 -6.55 -7.34
C LEU A 87 8.78 -6.24 -6.29
N PHE A 88 7.50 -6.47 -6.61
CA PHE A 88 6.41 -6.22 -5.67
C PHE A 88 6.54 -7.07 -4.41
N LYS A 89 6.95 -8.34 -4.53
CA LYS A 89 7.24 -9.17 -3.35
C LYS A 89 8.31 -8.54 -2.46
N GLY A 90 9.37 -7.98 -3.05
CA GLY A 90 10.41 -7.28 -2.30
C GLY A 90 9.88 -6.05 -1.56
N LEU A 91 9.07 -5.24 -2.24
CA LEU A 91 8.44 -4.03 -1.66
C LEU A 91 7.45 -4.36 -0.54
N ILE A 92 6.65 -5.43 -0.70
CA ILE A 92 5.74 -5.95 0.33
C ILE A 92 6.51 -6.39 1.59
N LEU A 93 7.62 -7.10 1.41
CA LEU A 93 8.47 -7.55 2.54
C LEU A 93 9.15 -6.36 3.24
N LEU A 94 9.61 -5.37 2.47
CA LEU A 94 10.18 -4.15 3.04
C LEU A 94 9.15 -3.36 3.84
N SER A 95 7.92 -3.25 3.32
CA SER A 95 6.79 -2.64 4.01
C SER A 95 6.46 -3.36 5.31
N ALA A 96 6.38 -4.70 5.27
CA ALA A 96 6.15 -5.51 6.46
C ALA A 96 7.21 -5.29 7.55
N ALA A 97 8.49 -5.08 7.18
CA ALA A 97 9.54 -4.74 8.13
C ALA A 97 9.38 -3.34 8.77
N GLY A 98 8.65 -2.44 8.10
CA GLY A 98 8.32 -1.10 8.59
C GLY A 98 7.13 -1.08 9.56
N VAL A 99 6.22 -2.05 9.48
CA VAL A 99 5.10 -2.21 10.43
C VAL A 99 5.65 -2.71 11.77
N LYS A 100 5.78 -1.82 12.76
CA LYS A 100 6.29 -2.11 14.11
C LYS A 100 5.40 -1.52 15.19
#